data_AF-A0A833QR19-F1
#
_entry.id   AF-A0A833QR19-F1
#
_cell.length_a   1.000
_cell.length_b   1.000
_cell.length_c   1.000
_cell.angle_alpha   90.00
_cell.angle_beta   90.00
_cell.angle_gamma   90.00
#
_symmetry.space_group_name_H-M   'P 1'
#
loop_
_entity.id
_entity.type
_entity.pdbx_description
1 polymer ?
#
loop_
_entity_poly.entity_id
_entity_poly.type
_entity_poly.pdbx_seq_one_letter_code
_entity_poly.pdbx_strand_id
1 'polypeptide(L)'
;MASGIFRFMASLGQDTAVANTLASFALVVTLVLSGFILSHDKIRAWWIWGYWISPLMYAMNALSINEFLGHKWKHYAEGATEYLGIQVLKNRGLPTEAKWYWIGVGALIGFVIIFNFFFTVALSYLKRKC
;
A
#
# COMPACT_ATOMS: atom_id res chain seq x y z
N MET A 1 4.75 -3.82 -8.94
CA MET A 1 3.35 -3.72 -8.43
C MET A 1 2.56 -2.65 -9.16
N ALA A 2 2.95 -1.37 -9.11
CA ALA A 2 2.23 -0.29 -9.79
C ALA A 2 2.03 -0.56 -11.30
N SER A 3 3.07 -1.02 -11.99
CA SER A 3 2.97 -1.45 -13.40
C SER A 3 1.92 -2.53 -13.65
N GLY A 4 1.70 -3.46 -12.71
CA GLY A 4 0.68 -4.51 -12.81
C GLY A 4 -0.73 -3.95 -12.72
N ILE A 5 -0.97 -3.02 -11.77
CA ILE A 5 -2.26 -2.33 -11.63
C ILE A 5 -2.57 -1.52 -12.90
N PHE A 6 -1.62 -0.70 -13.37
CA PHE A 6 -1.84 0.10 -14.59
C PHE A 6 -2.08 -0.75 -15.84
N ARG A 7 -1.35 -1.86 -15.99
CA ARG A 7 -1.56 -2.82 -17.10
C ARG A 7 -2.93 -3.49 -17.03
N PHE A 8 -3.35 -3.90 -15.83
CA PHE A 8 -4.68 -4.46 -15.62
C PHE A 8 -5.78 -3.44 -15.97
N MET A 9 -5.69 -2.21 -15.46
CA MET A 9 -6.67 -1.16 -15.77
C MET A 9 -6.70 -0.81 -17.26
N ALA A 10 -5.54 -0.76 -17.92
CA ALA A 10 -5.44 -0.56 -19.36
C ALA A 10 -6.07 -1.71 -20.16
N SER A 11 -5.95 -2.96 -19.67
CA SER A 11 -6.57 -4.11 -20.34
C SER A 11 -8.10 -4.12 -20.24
N LEU A 12 -8.68 -3.50 -19.20
CA LEU A 12 -10.12 -3.41 -19.01
C LEU A 12 -10.77 -2.29 -19.83
N GLY A 13 -10.03 -1.22 -20.13
CA GLY A 13 -10.56 -0.08 -20.88
C GLY A 13 -10.61 -0.33 -22.38
N GLN A 14 -11.83 -0.31 -22.95
CA GLN A 14 -12.01 -0.28 -24.40
C GLN A 14 -11.53 1.04 -25.02
N ASP A 15 -11.57 2.13 -24.25
CA ASP A 15 -11.09 3.47 -24.61
C ASP A 15 -9.95 3.89 -23.65
N THR A 16 -8.90 4.50 -24.20
CA THR A 16 -7.73 4.98 -23.45
C THR A 16 -8.10 6.07 -22.44
N ALA A 17 -9.08 6.93 -22.75
CA ALA A 17 -9.55 7.97 -21.83
C ALA A 17 -10.23 7.37 -20.59
N VAL A 18 -11.06 6.34 -20.79
CA VAL A 18 -11.73 5.61 -19.71
C VAL A 18 -10.71 4.86 -18.86
N ALA A 19 -9.77 4.16 -19.49
CA ALA A 19 -8.69 3.46 -18.80
C ALA A 19 -7.87 4.41 -17.92
N ASN A 20 -7.48 5.57 -18.44
CA ASN A 20 -6.68 6.55 -17.71
C ASN A 20 -7.43 7.15 -16.51
N THR A 21 -8.72 7.43 -16.68
CA THR A 21 -9.57 7.97 -15.60
C THR A 21 -9.72 6.97 -14.46
N LEU A 22 -10.01 5.71 -14.78
CA LEU A 22 -10.13 4.64 -13.80
C LEU A 22 -8.80 4.36 -13.09
N ALA A 23 -7.68 4.38 -13.81
CA ALA A 23 -6.36 4.21 -13.24
C ALA A 23 -5.98 5.36 -12.27
N SER A 24 -6.30 6.60 -12.65
CA SER A 24 -6.06 7.78 -11.81
C SER A 24 -6.89 7.74 -10.53
N PHE A 25 -8.16 7.35 -10.63
CA PHE A 25 -9.01 7.12 -9.47
C PHE A 25 -8.46 6.03 -8.55
N ALA A 26 -8.07 4.88 -9.11
CA ALA A 26 -7.49 3.79 -8.34
C ALA A 26 -6.20 4.20 -7.60
N LEU A 27 -5.37 5.04 -8.23
CA LEU A 27 -4.16 5.59 -7.61
C LEU A 27 -4.49 6.49 -6.41
N VAL A 28 -5.45 7.41 -6.55
CA VAL A 28 -5.88 8.30 -5.46
C VAL A 28 -6.45 7.50 -4.30
N VAL A 29 -7.30 6.51 -4.58
CA VAL A 29 -7.87 5.62 -3.55
C VAL A 29 -6.77 4.89 -2.80
N THR A 30 -5.80 4.33 -3.53
CA THR A 30 -4.66 3.61 -2.95
C THR A 30 -3.77 4.51 -2.09
N LEU A 31 -3.58 5.77 -2.49
CA LEU A 31 -2.84 6.79 -1.73
C LEU A 31 -3.53 7.17 -0.42
N VAL A 32 -4.83 7.46 -0.47
CA VAL A 32 -5.60 7.86 0.72
C VAL A 32 -5.65 6.72 1.74
N LEU A 33 -5.80 5.48 1.27
CA LEU A 33 -5.87 4.28 2.10
C LEU A 33 -4.50 3.71 2.49
N SER A 34 -3.40 4.40 2.18
CA SER A 34 -2.04 3.92 2.46
C SER A 34 -1.66 3.93 3.95
N GLY A 35 -2.49 4.49 4.82
CA GLY A 35 -2.13 4.67 6.24
C GLY A 35 -1.29 5.91 6.54
N PHE A 36 -0.71 6.54 5.50
CA PHE A 36 0.13 7.73 5.68
C PHE A 36 -0.68 9.03 5.70
N ILE A 37 -1.64 9.19 4.76
CA ILE A 37 -2.54 10.36 4.70
C ILE A 37 -3.60 10.25 5.80
N LEU A 38 -4.27 9.10 5.87
CA LEU A 38 -5.26 8.78 6.89
C LEU A 38 -4.69 7.70 7.79
N SER A 39 -4.44 8.05 9.06
CA SER A 39 -3.99 7.07 10.06
C SER A 39 -5.04 5.97 10.24
N HIS A 40 -4.57 4.74 10.38
CA HIS A 40 -5.40 3.54 10.56
C HIS A 40 -6.48 3.73 11.64
N ASP A 41 -6.10 4.34 12.77
CA ASP A 41 -6.98 4.49 13.94
C ASP A 41 -8.14 5.48 13.71
N LYS A 42 -8.07 6.29 12.65
CA LYS A 42 -9.12 7.25 12.26
C LYS A 42 -10.06 6.69 11.20
N ILE A 43 -9.82 5.48 10.69
CA ILE A 43 -10.68 4.82 9.70
C ILE A 43 -11.86 4.19 10.43
N ARG A 44 -13.09 4.47 9.98
CA ARG A 44 -14.29 3.84 10.54
C ARG A 44 -14.25 2.33 10.32
N ALA A 45 -14.69 1.55 11.32
CA ALA A 45 -14.59 0.08 11.29
C ALA A 45 -15.19 -0.56 10.02
N TRP A 46 -16.27 -0.02 9.46
CA TRP A 46 -16.89 -0.54 8.25
C TRP A 46 -16.14 -0.20 6.93
N TRP A 47 -15.11 0.65 6.96
CA TRP A 47 -14.24 1.00 5.80
C TRP A 47 -12.83 0.46 5.92
N ILE A 48 -12.50 -0.22 7.02
CA ILE A 48 -11.14 -0.67 7.30
C ILE A 48 -10.63 -1.71 6.29
N TRP A 49 -11.53 -2.45 5.64
CA TRP A 49 -11.19 -3.37 4.56
C TRP A 49 -10.44 -2.69 3.41
N GLY A 50 -10.76 -1.42 3.11
CA GLY A 50 -10.03 -0.64 2.10
C GLY A 50 -8.56 -0.44 2.46
N TYR A 51 -8.25 -0.27 3.74
CA TYR A 51 -6.88 -0.22 4.24
C TYR A 51 -6.15 -1.54 4.02
N TRP A 52 -6.80 -2.67 4.33
CA TRP A 52 -6.22 -4.01 4.19
C TRP A 52 -6.02 -4.47 2.74
N ILE A 53 -6.85 -4.00 1.81
CA ILE A 53 -6.73 -4.31 0.38
C ILE A 53 -5.69 -3.41 -0.30
N SER A 54 -5.43 -2.21 0.25
CA SER A 54 -4.48 -1.27 -0.33
C SER A 54 -3.06 -1.84 -0.30
N PRO A 55 -2.43 -2.11 -1.45
CA PRO A 55 -1.09 -2.66 -1.44
C PRO A 55 -0.05 -1.62 -1.04
N LEU A 56 -0.37 -0.32 -1.17
CA LEU A 56 0.49 0.78 -0.77
C LEU A 56 0.58 0.93 0.76
N MET A 57 -0.44 0.47 1.49
CA MET A 57 -0.41 0.40 2.95
C MET A 57 0.75 -0.49 3.43
N TYR A 58 0.89 -1.68 2.86
CA TYR A 58 1.97 -2.60 3.18
C TYR A 58 3.35 -2.04 2.83
N ALA A 59 3.47 -1.32 1.71
CA ALA A 59 4.71 -0.65 1.32
C ALA A 59 5.09 0.46 2.31
N MET A 60 4.17 1.37 2.64
CA MET A 60 4.43 2.50 3.51
C MET A 60 4.73 2.06 4.94
N ASN A 61 4.03 1.04 5.45
CA ASN A 61 4.31 0.45 6.75
C ASN A 61 5.70 -0.19 6.79
N ALA A 62 6.05 -1.00 5.79
CA ALA A 62 7.37 -1.65 5.73
C ALA A 62 8.52 -0.64 5.63
N LEU A 63 8.37 0.41 4.81
CA LEU A 63 9.35 1.49 4.68
C LEU A 63 9.51 2.24 6.00
N SER A 64 8.40 2.62 6.64
CA SER A 64 8.42 3.35 7.91
C SER A 64 9.10 2.53 9.01
N ILE A 65 8.77 1.24 9.13
CA ILE A 65 9.40 0.35 10.11
C ILE A 65 10.90 0.20 9.83
N ASN A 66 11.29 0.02 8.57
CA ASN A 66 12.69 -0.13 8.18
C ASN A 66 13.52 1.13 8.51
N GLU A 67 12.95 2.31 8.30
CA GLU A 67 13.62 3.58 8.61
C GLU A 67 13.68 3.82 10.12
N PHE A 68 12.54 3.79 10.82
CA PHE A 68 12.46 4.19 12.23
C PHE A 68 13.00 3.15 13.22
N LEU A 69 13.20 1.89 12.81
CA LEU A 69 13.98 0.92 13.58
C LEU A 69 15.49 0.97 13.27
N GLY A 70 15.90 1.81 12.32
CA GLY A 70 17.29 2.01 11.95
C GLY A 70 18.14 2.63 13.06
N HIS A 71 19.45 2.42 13.01
CA HIS A 71 20.39 2.86 14.05
C HIS A 71 20.34 4.38 14.32
N LYS A 72 20.06 5.19 13.29
CA LYS A 72 19.94 6.65 13.42
C LYS A 72 18.82 7.08 14.37
N TRP A 73 17.78 6.28 14.50
CA TRP A 73 16.59 6.57 15.31
C TRP A 73 16.64 5.91 16.70
N LYS A 74 17.72 5.18 17.02
CA LYS A 74 17.96 4.52 18.31
C LYS A 74 18.62 5.46 19.32
N HIS A 75 17.99 6.61 19.55
CA HIS A 75 18.34 7.53 20.62
C HIS A 75 17.07 7.96 21.36
N TYR A 76 17.23 8.40 22.60
CA TYR A 76 16.12 8.85 23.43
C TYR A 76 15.88 10.34 23.20
N ALA A 77 14.60 10.75 23.15
CA ALA A 77 14.23 12.14 23.28
C ALA A 77 14.42 12.59 24.74
N GLU A 78 14.57 13.89 24.99
CA GLU A 78 14.66 14.42 26.35
C GLU A 78 13.41 14.02 27.17
N GLY A 79 13.62 13.28 28.27
CA GLY A 79 12.54 12.76 29.12
C GLY A 79 11.83 11.50 28.62
N ALA A 80 12.30 10.86 27.55
CA ALA A 80 11.69 9.66 26.98
C ALA A 80 12.23 8.34 27.55
N THR A 81 11.34 7.36 27.73
CA THR A 81 11.66 5.97 28.10
C THR A 81 11.84 5.03 26.89
N GLU A 82 11.47 5.47 25.70
CA GLU A 82 11.55 4.70 24.45
C GLU A 82 12.39 5.42 23.40
N TYR A 83 12.92 4.66 22.44
CA TYR A 83 13.63 5.23 21.29
C TYR A 83 12.73 6.16 20.48
N LEU A 84 13.30 7.28 20.01
CA LEU A 84 12.59 8.29 19.22
C LEU A 84 11.83 7.68 18.04
N GLY A 85 12.45 6.74 17.31
CA GLY A 85 11.81 6.06 16.19
C GLY A 85 10.52 5.31 16.57
N ILE A 86 10.50 4.67 17.73
CA ILE A 86 9.30 3.96 18.23
C ILE A 86 8.21 4.96 18.61
N GLN A 87 8.57 6.09 19.23
CA GLN A 87 7.62 7.14 19.57
C GLN A 87 6.98 7.74 18.31
N VAL A 88 7.76 8.00 17.26
CA VAL A 88 7.24 8.50 15.99
C VAL A 88 6.26 7.51 15.37
N LEU A 89 6.58 6.21 15.37
CA LEU A 89 5.70 5.16 14.86
C LEU A 89 4.39 5.08 15.66
N LYS A 90 4.46 5.08 17.01
CA LYS A 90 3.27 5.06 17.88
C LYS A 90 2.39 6.29 17.68
N ASN A 91 2.99 7.48 17.64
CA ASN A 91 2.25 8.74 17.45
C ASN A 91 1.53 8.81 16.09
N ARG A 92 2.01 8.06 15.08
CA ARG A 92 1.40 7.96 13.76
C ARG A 92 0.37 6.83 13.64
N GLY A 93 0.23 5.98 14.67
CA GLY A 93 -0.61 4.78 14.62
C GLY A 93 -0.02 3.69 13.69
N LEU A 94 1.30 3.68 13.52
CA LEU A 94 2.00 2.72 12.67
C LEU A 94 2.52 1.54 13.49
N PRO A 95 2.59 0.34 12.89
CA PRO A 95 3.15 -0.83 13.57
C PRO A 95 4.61 -0.60 13.98
N THR A 96 4.96 -1.00 15.20
CA THR A 96 6.32 -0.85 15.77
C THR A 96 7.16 -2.12 15.67
N GLU A 97 6.54 -3.26 15.36
CA GLU A 97 7.21 -4.55 15.35
C GLU A 97 7.91 -4.83 14.02
N ALA A 98 9.16 -5.31 14.08
CA ALA A 98 9.95 -5.65 12.90
C ALA A 98 9.30 -6.73 12.00
N LYS A 99 8.42 -7.59 12.54
CA LYS A 99 7.70 -8.62 11.75
C LYS A 99 6.87 -8.03 10.61
N TRP A 100 6.36 -6.82 10.79
CA TRP A 100 5.55 -6.12 9.80
C TRP A 100 6.32 -5.74 8.54
N TYR A 101 7.65 -5.63 8.61
CA TYR A 101 8.50 -5.50 7.43
C TYR A 101 8.34 -6.71 6.50
N TRP A 102 8.50 -7.92 7.03
CA TRP A 102 8.40 -9.16 6.25
C TRP A 102 6.98 -9.43 5.76
N ILE A 103 5.97 -9.10 6.57
CA ILE A 103 4.56 -9.14 6.15
C ILE A 103 4.36 -8.20 4.95
N GLY A 104 4.90 -6.99 5.01
CA GLY A 104 4.82 -6.03 3.91
C GLY A 104 5.49 -6.54 2.63
N VAL A 105 6.70 -7.08 2.73
CA VAL A 105 7.41 -7.67 1.59
C VAL A 105 6.63 -8.83 0.97
N GLY A 106 6.15 -9.77 1.79
CA GLY A 106 5.35 -10.91 1.34
C GLY A 106 4.04 -10.48 0.66
N ALA A 107 3.33 -9.53 1.25
CA ALA A 107 2.10 -8.99 0.69
C ALA A 107 2.35 -8.33 -0.67
N LEU A 108 3.41 -7.52 -0.80
CA LEU A 108 3.76 -6.86 -2.07
C LEU A 108 4.08 -7.85 -3.19
N ILE A 109 4.81 -8.91 -2.89
CA ILE A 109 5.08 -10.01 -3.84
C ILE A 109 3.77 -10.69 -4.24
N GLY A 110 2.91 -11.00 -3.26
CA GLY A 110 1.58 -11.56 -3.49
C GLY A 110 0.75 -10.69 -4.43
N PHE A 111 0.67 -9.38 -4.16
CA PHE A 111 -0.04 -8.44 -5.03
C PHE A 111 0.56 -8.36 -6.44
N VAL A 112 1.88 -8.45 -6.60
CA VAL A 112 2.50 -8.52 -7.94
C VAL A 112 2.00 -9.75 -8.69
N ILE A 113 1.98 -10.92 -8.07
CA ILE A 113 1.52 -12.16 -8.70
C ILE A 113 0.03 -12.04 -9.05
N ILE A 114 -0.79 -11.59 -8.10
CA ILE A 114 -2.25 -11.43 -8.27
C ILE A 114 -2.58 -10.47 -9.42
N PHE A 115 -1.98 -9.28 -9.46
CA PHE A 115 -2.27 -8.31 -10.52
C PHE A 115 -1.78 -8.77 -11.90
N ASN A 116 -0.64 -9.47 -11.97
CA ASN A 116 -0.19 -10.04 -13.24
C ASN A 116 -1.08 -11.19 -13.70
N PHE A 117 -1.54 -12.05 -12.77
CA PHE A 117 -2.49 -13.11 -13.09
C PHE A 117 -3.81 -12.53 -13.64
N PHE A 118 -4.40 -11.55 -12.95
CA PHE A 118 -5.62 -10.89 -13.44
C PHE A 118 -5.41 -10.18 -14.77
N PHE A 119 -4.25 -9.57 -14.99
CA PHE A 119 -3.90 -8.99 -16.28
C PHE A 119 -3.85 -10.05 -17.41
N THR A 120 -3.21 -11.20 -17.17
CA THR A 120 -3.17 -12.30 -18.14
C THR A 120 -4.56 -12.86 -18.43
N VAL A 121 -5.38 -13.04 -17.39
CA VAL A 121 -6.78 -13.47 -17.53
C VAL A 121 -7.59 -12.45 -18.32
N ALA A 122 -7.50 -11.16 -17.98
CA ALA A 122 -8.18 -10.10 -18.71
C ALA A 122 -7.80 -10.13 -20.19
N LEU A 123 -6.52 -10.25 -20.53
CA LEU A 123 -6.09 -10.35 -21.92
C LEU A 123 -6.61 -11.62 -22.63
N SER A 124 -6.72 -12.73 -21.90
CA SER A 124 -7.15 -14.02 -22.46
C SER A 124 -8.65 -14.06 -22.78
N TYR A 125 -9.48 -13.42 -21.96
CA TYR A 125 -10.95 -13.45 -22.11
C TYR A 125 -11.53 -12.21 -22.78
N LEU A 126 -10.89 -11.04 -22.66
CA LEU A 126 -11.37 -9.80 -23.28
C LEU A 126 -10.92 -9.74 -24.74
N LYS A 127 -11.67 -10.40 -25.64
CA LYS A 127 -11.49 -10.20 -27.08
C LYS A 127 -11.99 -8.82 -27.48
N ARG A 128 -11.06 -7.90 -27.74
CA ARG A 128 -11.38 -6.59 -28.35
C ARG A 128 -11.89 -6.87 -29.77
N LYS A 129 -13.12 -6.45 -30.08
CA LYS A 129 -13.56 -6.35 -31.47
C LYS A 129 -12.73 -5.22 -32.10
N CYS A 130 -11.95 -5.57 -33.12
CA CYS A 130 -11.31 -4.59 -33.99
C CYS A 130 -12.38 -3.75 -34.70
#